data_AF-A0A133PH25-F1
#
_entry.id   AF-A0A133PH25-F1
#
_cell.length_a   1.000
_cell.length_b   1.000
_cell.length_c   1.000
_cell.angle_alpha   90.00
_cell.angle_beta   90.00
_cell.angle_gamma   90.00
#
_symmetry.space_group_name_H-M   'P 1'
#
loop_
_entity.id
_entity.type
_entity.pdbx_description
1 polymer ?
#
loop_
_entity_poly.entity_id
_entity_poly.type
_entity_poly.pdbx_seq_one_letter_code
_entity_poly.pdbx_strand_id
1 'polypeptide(L)'
;MRVYPRGTVVYKREKAYNGINLISTAKDGALITKMDGTELKRYSVNPMPAKMLPNKNIMSVSSFRSSDFGVSDGIDLLEFDKDGKVVFDFNKFKFTEDRGYRPKWMARAHSDFQREGNSVGYYYPGQKIVEDGKTLLLVHDAIVDTRISDKALLDDVILEVDEDGNIIWKFSFSEHFDQLGFSEEAKNVIYRNPNLRITERPLGNYLDITSISTIGENKWYDQGDPRFHPDNILFTARAANIIGIIDKKRSRICYKLGPNFSDFTKVDPVVGSAFASIVPKGLPGEGNLLIFDNGGRCGYGSPTLTSPSGLLPFVRNYSRILEINPVTLAVNWSVDPRDFGFSIPMNGYKFYSPYGGNLQRLPNGNTLITLATEGLVIEVTPSKEIVWQWTCPYRTTTENLLKNNMIYRVYRYPYDYLDIDEEENEIQEIEDASYFKLPGAGDFKSVEITNVNRSRLSIDIDPLSQESESVRDLVENKKVIKRNESVIKYIAANHFDETISDNKMAILIYGAERCSHCEPLMEVMEVLLEEEFKDVSCFYMDLDKNKSFAEEHEIFQLPRVSFYKDGEKVYEFMGEKSYDEIAGLIEEYLLELN
;
A
#
# COMPACT_ATOMS: atom_id res chain seq x y z
N MET A 1 25.62 -11.27 -4.84
CA MET A 1 25.57 -9.87 -5.30
C MET A 1 24.89 -9.90 -6.66
N ARG A 2 23.68 -9.36 -6.80
CA ARG A 2 23.00 -9.34 -8.10
C ARG A 2 23.43 -8.10 -8.87
N VAL A 3 23.78 -8.29 -10.14
CA VAL A 3 24.11 -7.21 -11.06
C VAL A 3 22.84 -6.89 -11.82
N TYR A 4 22.35 -5.67 -11.67
CA TYR A 4 21.19 -5.15 -12.39
C TYR A 4 21.62 -3.89 -13.13
N PRO A 5 21.09 -3.65 -14.36
CA PRO A 5 21.16 -2.32 -14.95
C PRO A 5 20.58 -1.29 -13.97
N ARG A 6 21.13 -0.08 -13.96
CA ARG A 6 20.78 1.02 -13.05
C ARG A 6 20.33 2.23 -13.85
N GLY A 7 19.65 3.17 -13.20
CA GLY A 7 18.93 4.25 -13.89
C GLY A 7 17.55 3.78 -14.36
N THR A 8 17.03 4.42 -15.40
CA THR A 8 15.79 3.98 -16.07
C THR A 8 16.09 2.75 -16.91
N VAL A 9 15.37 1.66 -16.65
CA VAL A 9 15.58 0.36 -17.30
C VAL A 9 14.36 -0.11 -18.09
N VAL A 10 13.18 0.42 -17.77
CA VAL A 10 11.95 0.26 -18.54
C VAL A 10 11.31 1.65 -18.65
N TYR A 11 10.91 2.04 -19.86
CA TYR A 11 10.12 3.25 -20.07
C TYR A 11 9.23 3.13 -21.31
N LYS A 12 7.98 2.71 -21.10
CA LYS A 12 6.93 2.66 -22.12
C LYS A 12 6.17 3.99 -22.11
N ARG A 13 6.72 5.00 -22.79
CA ARG A 13 6.23 6.39 -22.79
C ARG A 13 4.72 6.55 -23.01
N GLU A 14 4.13 5.74 -23.88
CA GLU A 14 2.69 5.80 -24.21
C GLU A 14 1.77 5.24 -23.11
N LYS A 15 2.33 4.48 -22.15
CA LYS A 15 1.56 3.87 -21.04
C LYS A 15 1.91 4.46 -19.68
N ALA A 16 3.12 5.00 -19.53
CA ALA A 16 3.58 5.63 -18.31
C ALA A 16 2.94 7.02 -18.12
N TYR A 17 2.77 7.43 -16.87
CA TYR A 17 2.45 8.81 -16.53
C TYR A 17 3.75 9.62 -16.58
N ASN A 18 3.91 10.39 -17.66
CA ASN A 18 5.12 11.14 -17.94
C ASN A 18 5.22 12.38 -17.04
N GLY A 19 6.43 12.70 -16.60
CA GLY A 19 6.70 13.81 -15.69
C GLY A 19 8.11 13.79 -15.12
N ILE A 20 8.31 14.51 -14.02
CA ILE A 20 9.55 14.53 -13.26
C ILE A 20 9.42 13.71 -11.98
N ASN A 21 10.52 13.09 -11.56
CA ASN A 21 10.61 12.29 -10.35
C ASN A 21 11.39 13.04 -9.28
N LEU A 22 10.78 13.29 -8.11
CA LEU A 22 11.47 13.76 -6.92
C LEU A 22 11.86 12.55 -6.06
N ILE A 23 13.16 12.29 -5.99
CA ILE A 23 13.74 11.12 -5.36
C ILE A 23 14.41 11.53 -4.05
N SER A 24 13.91 10.99 -2.95
CA SER A 24 14.50 11.16 -1.62
C SER A 24 15.65 10.16 -1.45
N THR A 25 16.87 10.54 -1.83
CA THR A 25 18.04 9.66 -1.69
C THR A 25 18.54 9.66 -0.25
N ALA A 26 19.02 8.52 0.25
CA ALA A 26 19.37 8.39 1.67
C ALA A 26 20.57 9.26 2.10
N LYS A 27 21.47 9.62 1.18
CA LYS A 27 22.68 10.40 1.47
C LYS A 27 22.99 11.54 0.48
N ASP A 28 22.41 11.50 -0.71
CA ASP A 28 22.85 12.35 -1.82
C ASP A 28 21.81 13.44 -2.12
N GLY A 29 21.01 13.84 -1.13
CA GLY A 29 20.05 14.93 -1.27
C GLY A 29 18.74 14.55 -1.95
N ALA A 30 17.90 15.57 -2.14
CA ALA A 30 16.68 15.46 -2.94
C ALA A 30 17.04 15.60 -4.42
N LEU A 31 16.90 14.52 -5.19
CA LEU A 31 17.26 14.44 -6.60
C LEU A 31 16.00 14.59 -7.47
N ILE A 32 16.09 15.38 -8.53
CA ILE A 32 15.04 15.51 -9.55
C ILE A 32 15.55 14.93 -10.86
N THR A 33 14.77 14.01 -11.44
CA THR A 33 15.08 13.42 -12.75
C THR A 33 13.90 13.51 -13.70
N LYS A 34 14.19 13.49 -15.01
CA LYS A 34 13.24 13.14 -16.06
C LYS A 34 12.86 11.64 -16.00
N MET A 35 11.98 11.19 -16.90
CA MET A 35 11.55 9.79 -16.98
C MET A 35 12.65 8.87 -17.50
N ASP A 36 13.47 9.35 -18.43
CA ASP A 36 14.65 8.65 -18.97
C ASP A 36 15.82 8.53 -17.97
N GLY A 37 15.70 9.18 -16.80
CA GLY A 37 16.71 9.17 -15.74
C GLY A 37 17.72 10.32 -15.82
N THR A 38 17.57 11.24 -16.77
CA THR A 38 18.37 12.47 -16.86
C THR A 38 18.21 13.27 -15.57
N GLU A 39 19.32 13.53 -14.87
CA GLU A 39 19.31 14.35 -13.67
C GLU A 39 19.17 15.83 -14.02
N LEU A 40 18.17 16.48 -13.43
CA LEU A 40 17.88 17.90 -13.65
C LEU A 40 18.48 18.76 -12.55
N LYS A 41 18.29 18.34 -11.30
CA LYS A 41 18.71 19.12 -10.14
C LYS A 41 18.85 18.25 -8.89
N ARG A 42 19.72 18.67 -7.98
CA ARG A 42 19.94 18.03 -6.68
C ARG A 42 20.05 19.09 -5.59
N TYR A 43 19.27 18.93 -4.53
CA TYR A 43 19.30 19.82 -3.37
C TYR A 43 19.99 19.12 -2.19
N SER A 44 20.96 19.80 -1.59
CA SER A 44 21.74 19.32 -0.45
C SER A 44 20.95 19.39 0.86
N VAL A 45 19.95 18.53 0.97
CA VAL A 45 19.10 18.31 2.17
C VAL A 45 19.14 16.82 2.56
N ASN A 46 18.47 16.45 3.65
CA ASN A 46 18.40 15.05 4.08
C ASN A 46 16.98 14.50 3.86
N PRO A 47 16.60 14.09 2.63
CA PRO A 47 15.20 13.93 2.30
C PRO A 47 14.55 12.72 2.97
N MET A 48 13.73 12.99 3.99
CA MET A 48 12.94 11.98 4.69
C MET A 48 11.55 12.50 5.09
N PRO A 49 10.63 12.67 4.11
CA PRO A 49 10.87 12.70 2.66
C PRO A 49 11.27 14.11 2.16
N ALA A 50 11.46 14.23 0.85
CA ALA A 50 11.29 15.50 0.13
C ALA A 50 9.95 15.49 -0.62
N LYS A 51 9.24 16.62 -0.61
CA LYS A 51 7.95 16.81 -1.29
C LYS A 51 7.95 18.15 -2.03
N MET A 52 7.41 18.17 -3.25
CA MET A 52 7.09 19.42 -3.94
C MET A 52 5.67 19.84 -3.57
N LEU A 53 5.50 21.14 -3.36
CA LEU A 53 4.23 21.78 -3.03
C LEU A 53 3.56 22.34 -4.30
N PRO A 54 2.24 22.63 -4.28
CA PRO A 54 1.55 23.24 -5.41
C PRO A 54 2.12 24.61 -5.83
N ASN A 55 2.76 25.35 -4.91
CA ASN A 55 3.48 26.59 -5.20
C ASN A 55 4.89 26.37 -5.82
N LYS A 56 5.22 25.12 -6.19
CA LYS A 56 6.51 24.68 -6.76
C LYS A 56 7.70 24.68 -5.79
N ASN A 57 7.51 25.06 -4.53
CA ASN A 57 8.55 24.94 -3.51
C ASN A 57 8.77 23.49 -3.10
N ILE A 58 9.92 23.21 -2.51
CA ILE A 58 10.26 21.89 -1.98
C ILE A 58 10.33 21.99 -0.47
N MET A 59 9.72 21.00 0.21
CA MET A 59 9.86 20.81 1.64
C MET A 59 10.69 19.58 1.96
N SER A 60 11.58 19.71 2.94
CA SER A 60 12.40 18.59 3.43
C SER A 60 13.08 18.91 4.76
N VAL A 61 13.59 17.89 5.44
CA VAL A 61 14.41 18.10 6.65
C VAL A 61 15.84 18.52 6.29
N SER A 62 16.38 19.46 7.06
CA SER A 62 17.70 20.05 6.81
C SER A 62 18.84 19.06 7.01
N SER A 63 18.80 18.36 8.15
CA SER A 63 19.85 17.50 8.68
C SER A 63 19.30 16.65 9.82
N PHE A 64 20.03 15.62 10.22
CA PHE A 64 19.65 14.74 11.32
C PHE A 64 20.50 14.96 12.57
N ARG A 65 19.87 14.79 13.74
CA ARG A 65 20.56 14.55 15.01
C ARG A 65 21.39 13.28 14.93
N SER A 66 22.52 13.21 15.63
CA SER A 66 23.35 12.00 15.65
C SER A 66 22.54 10.78 16.11
N SER A 67 22.78 9.63 15.48
CA SER A 67 22.19 8.34 15.85
C SER A 67 22.57 7.87 17.25
N ASP A 68 23.62 8.46 17.84
CA ASP A 68 23.98 8.20 19.24
C ASP A 68 22.90 8.70 20.21
N PHE A 69 22.09 9.70 19.82
CA PHE A 69 21.13 10.35 20.72
C PHE A 69 19.68 10.31 20.23
N GLY A 70 19.45 10.05 18.94
CA GLY A 70 18.13 10.07 18.32
C GLY A 70 17.94 8.98 17.29
N VAL A 71 16.71 8.82 16.83
CA VAL A 71 16.31 7.80 15.85
C VAL A 71 15.73 8.53 14.66
N SER A 72 16.60 8.97 13.75
CA SER A 72 16.22 9.75 12.57
C SER A 72 15.52 11.09 12.89
N ASP A 73 15.95 11.77 13.96
CA ASP A 73 15.40 13.07 14.35
C ASP A 73 15.91 14.19 13.42
N GLY A 74 15.03 14.71 12.56
CA GLY A 74 15.28 15.89 11.74
C GLY A 74 15.41 17.15 12.60
N ILE A 75 16.46 17.93 12.35
CA ILE A 75 16.78 19.13 13.13
C ILE A 75 15.83 20.27 12.78
N ASP A 76 15.68 20.59 11.49
CA ASP A 76 14.76 21.59 10.97
C ASP A 76 13.90 20.98 9.87
N LEU A 77 12.64 21.37 9.78
CA LEU A 77 11.82 21.20 8.57
C LEU A 77 11.89 22.50 7.77
N LEU A 78 12.30 22.43 6.51
CA LEU A 78 12.47 23.59 5.64
C LEU A 78 11.48 23.55 4.48
N GLU A 79 11.00 24.71 4.07
CA GLU A 79 10.48 24.97 2.71
C GLU A 79 11.44 25.92 2.00
N PHE A 80 11.80 25.59 0.76
CA PHE A 80 12.68 26.41 -0.05
C PHE A 80 12.23 26.44 -1.51
N ASP A 81 12.53 27.56 -2.17
CA ASP A 81 12.23 27.74 -3.59
C ASP A 81 13.17 26.94 -4.49
N LYS A 82 12.94 27.03 -5.80
CA LYS A 82 13.78 26.36 -6.79
C LYS A 82 15.26 26.73 -6.71
N ASP A 83 15.64 27.89 -6.17
CA ASP A 83 17.03 28.33 -6.07
C ASP A 83 17.65 27.95 -4.72
N GLY A 84 16.89 27.30 -3.85
CA GLY A 84 17.34 26.88 -2.52
C GLY A 84 17.21 27.98 -1.46
N LYS A 85 16.53 29.08 -1.76
CA LYS A 85 16.24 30.11 -0.77
C LYS A 85 15.13 29.60 0.15
N VAL A 86 15.45 29.51 1.44
CA VAL A 86 14.49 29.12 2.48
C VAL A 86 13.43 30.21 2.62
N VAL A 87 12.17 29.80 2.60
CA VAL A 87 10.99 30.67 2.76
C VAL A 87 10.19 30.33 4.03
N PHE A 88 10.39 29.14 4.59
CA PHE A 88 9.85 28.74 5.89
C PHE A 88 10.80 27.75 6.55
N ASP A 89 10.94 27.83 7.88
CA ASP A 89 11.64 26.84 8.69
C ASP A 89 10.91 26.60 10.02
N PHE A 90 10.94 25.35 10.49
CA PHE A 90 10.47 24.99 11.81
C PHE A 90 11.52 24.16 12.54
N ASN A 91 11.91 24.60 13.73
CA ASN A 91 12.82 23.90 14.63
C ASN A 91 12.50 24.06 16.13
N LYS A 92 11.35 24.64 16.48
CA LYS A 92 11.05 25.07 17.86
C LYS A 92 10.20 24.07 18.64
N PHE A 93 10.42 22.76 18.49
CA PHE A 93 9.69 21.77 19.29
C PHE A 93 10.39 21.46 20.62
N LYS A 94 11.65 21.04 20.57
CA LYS A 94 12.41 20.65 21.78
C LYS A 94 13.81 21.26 21.80
N PHE A 95 14.13 21.93 22.91
CA PHE A 95 15.49 22.32 23.21
C PHE A 95 16.27 21.08 23.68
N THR A 96 17.35 20.75 22.98
CA THR A 96 18.07 19.49 23.16
C THR A 96 19.55 19.75 23.48
N GLU A 97 20.06 19.02 24.46
CA GLU A 97 21.45 19.07 24.91
C GLU A 97 22.11 17.69 24.74
N ASP A 98 22.86 17.54 23.66
CA ASP A 98 23.58 16.30 23.35
C ASP A 98 25.07 16.45 23.68
N ARG A 99 25.65 15.37 24.23
CA ARG A 99 27.05 15.36 24.62
C ARG A 99 27.95 15.59 23.39
N GLY A 100 28.81 16.62 23.46
CA GLY A 100 29.72 16.97 22.37
C GLY A 100 29.13 17.85 21.27
N TYR A 101 27.85 18.26 21.40
CA TYR A 101 27.18 19.17 20.48
C TYR A 101 26.72 20.44 21.19
N ARG A 102 26.59 21.54 20.46
CA ARG A 102 26.02 22.78 21.01
C ARG A 102 24.51 22.60 21.25
N PRO A 103 24.00 22.95 22.44
CA PRO A 103 22.56 23.00 22.71
C PRO A 103 21.79 23.82 21.68
N LYS A 104 20.66 23.30 21.21
CA LYS A 104 19.83 23.97 20.20
C LYS A 104 18.38 23.49 20.26
N TRP A 105 17.50 24.34 19.74
CA TRP A 105 16.14 23.95 19.37
C TRP A 105 16.18 22.99 18.18
N MET A 106 15.32 21.98 18.19
CA MET A 106 15.12 21.03 17.10
C MET A 106 13.62 20.77 16.91
N ALA A 107 13.20 20.56 15.66
CA ALA A 107 11.88 20.04 15.33
C ALA A 107 11.72 18.60 15.80
N ARG A 108 12.80 17.82 15.72
CA ARG A 108 12.79 16.35 15.87
C ARG A 108 11.80 15.69 14.91
N ALA A 109 11.67 16.26 13.70
CA ALA A 109 10.77 15.78 12.67
C ALA A 109 11.25 14.45 12.10
N HIS A 110 10.36 13.50 11.89
CA HIS A 110 10.72 12.22 11.30
C HIS A 110 9.59 11.69 10.42
N SER A 111 9.98 10.88 9.44
CA SER A 111 9.14 10.09 8.55
C SER A 111 8.12 10.82 7.66
N ASP A 112 7.42 11.86 8.12
CA ASP A 112 6.40 12.53 7.30
C ASP A 112 5.99 13.94 7.77
N PHE A 113 5.41 14.70 6.84
CA PHE A 113 4.85 16.04 7.06
C PHE A 113 3.93 16.45 5.90
N GLN A 114 2.91 17.28 6.16
CA GLN A 114 1.89 17.69 5.20
C GLN A 114 1.64 19.19 5.31
N ARG A 115 1.65 19.88 4.16
CA ARG A 115 1.23 21.28 4.07
C ARG A 115 -0.23 21.34 3.65
N GLU A 116 -1.00 22.22 4.27
CA GLU A 116 -2.36 22.53 3.88
C GLU A 116 -2.46 22.83 2.37
N GLY A 117 -3.47 22.29 1.70
CA GLY A 117 -3.58 22.30 0.23
C GLY A 117 -2.90 21.11 -0.47
N ASN A 118 -2.05 20.34 0.23
CA ASN A 118 -1.44 19.10 -0.25
C ASN A 118 -1.74 17.93 0.70
N SER A 119 -3.00 17.49 0.70
CA SER A 119 -3.56 16.59 1.71
C SER A 119 -2.80 15.26 1.92
N VAL A 120 -2.36 14.63 0.83
CA VAL A 120 -1.66 13.34 0.84
C VAL A 120 -0.15 13.46 0.65
N GLY A 121 0.37 14.68 0.47
CA GLY A 121 1.80 14.96 0.37
C GLY A 121 2.46 14.61 -0.98
N TYR A 122 1.67 14.41 -2.03
CA TYR A 122 2.14 14.20 -3.40
C TYR A 122 1.20 14.85 -4.41
N TYR A 123 1.62 14.96 -5.68
CA TYR A 123 0.80 15.60 -6.72
C TYR A 123 -0.46 14.82 -7.07
N TYR A 124 -1.59 15.54 -7.12
CA TYR A 124 -2.81 15.12 -7.79
C TYR A 124 -3.52 16.34 -8.42
N PRO A 125 -4.31 16.15 -9.49
CA PRO A 125 -5.02 17.27 -10.13
C PRO A 125 -6.01 17.95 -9.18
N GLY A 126 -6.08 19.29 -9.23
CA GLY A 126 -7.03 20.06 -8.41
C GLY A 126 -6.53 20.48 -7.02
N GLN A 127 -5.26 20.22 -6.70
CA GLN A 127 -4.63 20.75 -5.50
C GLN A 127 -4.67 22.28 -5.46
N LYS A 128 -4.87 22.83 -4.26
CA LYS A 128 -4.99 24.27 -4.02
C LYS A 128 -3.70 24.78 -3.39
N ILE A 129 -3.23 25.94 -3.86
CA ILE A 129 -2.26 26.73 -3.12
C ILE A 129 -3.03 27.43 -2.00
N VAL A 130 -2.59 27.22 -0.76
CA VAL A 130 -3.15 27.90 0.42
C VAL A 130 -2.10 28.87 0.92
N GLU A 131 -2.40 30.17 0.82
CA GLU A 131 -1.60 31.22 1.46
C GLU A 131 -1.58 30.97 2.97
N ASP A 132 -0.40 31.13 3.58
CA ASP A 132 -0.18 30.96 5.02
C ASP A 132 -0.60 29.58 5.56
N GLY A 133 -0.54 28.56 4.69
CA GLY A 133 -1.04 27.21 4.96
C GLY A 133 -0.33 26.52 6.12
N LYS A 134 -1.11 25.86 6.99
CA LYS A 134 -0.60 25.15 8.17
C LYS A 134 0.21 23.92 7.78
N THR A 135 1.17 23.56 8.62
CA THR A 135 2.00 22.36 8.43
C THR A 135 1.74 21.34 9.53
N LEU A 136 1.27 20.16 9.14
CA LEU A 136 1.30 18.96 9.98
C LEU A 136 2.69 18.33 9.91
N LEU A 137 3.23 17.96 11.05
CA LEU A 137 4.55 17.35 11.15
C LEU A 137 4.59 16.28 12.22
N LEU A 138 5.14 15.13 11.85
CA LEU A 138 5.38 14.02 12.75
C LEU A 138 6.74 14.20 13.42
N VAL A 139 6.77 14.20 14.75
CA VAL A 139 7.96 14.48 15.56
C VAL A 139 8.08 13.49 16.71
N HIS A 140 9.30 13.32 17.21
CA HIS A 140 9.54 12.53 18.41
C HIS A 140 9.56 13.38 19.68
N ASP A 141 8.86 12.92 20.73
CA ASP A 141 9.04 13.40 22.10
C ASP A 141 9.64 12.29 22.98
N ALA A 142 10.52 12.67 23.91
CA ALA A 142 11.11 11.72 24.86
C ALA A 142 10.36 11.82 26.19
N ILE A 143 9.68 10.75 26.60
CA ILE A 143 8.81 10.75 27.77
C ILE A 143 9.07 9.55 28.69
N VAL A 144 8.47 9.58 29.88
CA VAL A 144 8.35 8.43 30.78
C VAL A 144 6.88 8.26 31.10
N ASP A 145 6.30 7.12 30.71
CA ASP A 145 4.91 6.78 30.99
C ASP A 145 4.79 5.32 31.46
N THR A 146 4.63 5.14 32.76
CA THR A 146 4.58 3.82 33.41
C THR A 146 3.33 3.03 33.09
N ARG A 147 2.31 3.64 32.45
CA ARG A 147 1.15 2.92 31.90
C ARG A 147 1.55 2.07 30.70
N ILE A 148 2.61 2.46 29.99
CA ILE A 148 3.09 1.81 28.76
C ILE A 148 4.31 0.94 29.06
N SER A 149 5.33 1.48 29.73
CA SER A 149 6.56 0.77 30.09
C SER A 149 7.29 1.47 31.25
N ASP A 150 8.10 0.73 32.00
CA ASP A 150 9.01 1.29 32.99
C ASP A 150 10.30 1.85 32.35
N LYS A 151 10.43 1.81 31.02
CA LYS A 151 11.54 2.38 30.26
C LYS A 151 11.16 3.75 29.69
N ALA A 152 12.17 4.56 29.37
CA ALA A 152 11.93 5.80 28.63
C ALA A 152 11.42 5.49 27.22
N LEU A 153 10.48 6.30 26.74
CA LEU A 153 9.80 6.11 25.46
C LEU A 153 10.19 7.21 24.49
N LEU A 154 10.26 6.82 23.22
CA LEU A 154 10.22 7.72 22.09
C LEU A 154 8.76 7.76 21.63
N ASP A 155 8.00 8.74 22.10
CA ASP A 155 6.61 8.91 21.71
C ASP A 155 6.54 9.60 20.35
N ASP A 156 5.70 9.07 19.47
CA ASP A 156 5.33 9.72 18.24
C ASP A 156 4.29 10.81 18.54
N VAL A 157 4.51 12.00 17.99
CA VAL A 157 3.66 13.18 18.22
C VAL A 157 3.38 13.85 16.89
N ILE A 158 2.12 14.24 16.67
CA ILE A 158 1.74 15.06 15.53
C ILE A 158 1.56 16.49 16.02
N LEU A 159 2.23 17.43 15.38
CA LEU A 159 2.02 18.87 15.59
C LEU A 159 1.35 19.47 14.36
N GLU A 160 0.54 20.49 14.59
CA GLU A 160 0.17 21.46 13.56
C GLU A 160 0.82 22.80 13.90
N VAL A 161 1.52 23.37 12.93
CA VAL A 161 2.17 24.67 13.05
C VAL A 161 1.64 25.65 12.02
N ASP A 162 1.53 26.92 12.40
CA ASP A 162 1.24 28.01 11.46
C ASP A 162 2.53 28.47 10.72
N GLU A 163 2.37 29.45 9.84
CA GLU A 163 3.47 30.02 9.05
C GLU A 163 4.58 30.69 9.89
N ASP A 164 4.23 31.22 11.06
CA ASP A 164 5.15 31.85 12.01
C ASP A 164 5.93 30.80 12.84
N GLY A 165 5.56 29.52 12.70
CA GLY A 165 6.14 28.39 13.42
C GLY A 165 5.59 28.24 14.84
N ASN A 166 4.42 28.82 15.15
CA ASN A 166 3.72 28.57 16.40
C ASN A 166 3.02 27.20 16.35
N ILE A 167 3.12 26.43 17.42
CA ILE A 167 2.40 25.16 17.56
C ILE A 167 0.96 25.47 17.98
N ILE A 168 0.01 25.22 17.08
CA ILE A 168 -1.42 25.53 17.29
C ILE A 168 -2.26 24.30 17.64
N TRP A 169 -1.74 23.09 17.39
CA TRP A 169 -2.35 21.83 17.80
C TRP A 169 -1.28 20.75 18.02
N LYS A 170 -1.55 19.83 18.94
CA LYS A 170 -0.66 18.71 19.30
C LYS A 170 -1.49 17.47 19.60
N PHE A 171 -1.01 16.31 19.15
CA PHE A 171 -1.53 14.99 19.51
C PHE A 171 -0.38 14.04 19.87
N SER A 172 -0.36 13.56 21.10
CA SER A 172 0.64 12.62 21.61
C SER A 172 0.04 11.23 21.69
N PHE A 173 0.62 10.25 20.97
CA PHE A 173 0.04 8.91 20.93
C PHE A 173 0.02 8.20 22.29
N SER A 174 0.98 8.50 23.17
CA SER A 174 1.01 8.00 24.55
C SER A 174 -0.23 8.36 25.36
N GLU A 175 -0.86 9.52 25.10
CA GLU A 175 -2.10 9.94 25.76
C GLU A 175 -3.31 9.12 25.30
N HIS A 176 -3.17 8.41 24.17
CA HIS A 176 -4.21 7.61 23.52
C HIS A 176 -3.89 6.11 23.51
N PHE A 177 -2.96 5.64 24.36
CA PHE A 177 -2.49 4.26 24.36
C PHE A 177 -3.62 3.21 24.43
N ASP A 178 -4.63 3.45 25.28
CA ASP A 178 -5.79 2.55 25.41
C ASP A 178 -6.64 2.48 24.13
N GLN A 179 -6.67 3.56 23.32
CA GLN A 179 -7.42 3.59 22.06
C GLN A 179 -6.75 2.78 20.96
N LEU A 180 -5.45 2.44 21.10
CA LEU A 180 -4.73 1.64 20.10
C LEU A 180 -5.21 0.18 20.07
N GLY A 181 -5.79 -0.33 21.15
CA GLY A 181 -6.42 -1.65 21.19
C GLY A 181 -5.43 -2.82 21.21
N PHE A 182 -4.26 -2.63 21.83
CA PHE A 182 -3.36 -3.73 22.12
C PHE A 182 -4.01 -4.74 23.07
N SER A 183 -3.84 -6.04 22.80
CA SER A 183 -4.19 -7.10 23.75
C SER A 183 -3.35 -7.03 25.02
N GLU A 184 -3.75 -7.69 26.09
CA GLU A 184 -2.97 -7.74 27.33
C GLU A 184 -1.60 -8.40 27.13
N GLU A 185 -1.52 -9.39 26.24
CA GLU A 185 -0.25 -10.00 25.83
C GLU A 185 0.65 -8.98 25.13
N ALA A 186 0.11 -8.22 24.18
CA ALA A 186 0.85 -7.17 23.48
C ALA A 186 1.34 -6.09 24.45
N LYS A 187 0.47 -5.63 25.37
CA LYS A 187 0.85 -4.68 26.43
C LYS A 187 1.97 -5.23 27.31
N ASN A 188 1.94 -6.50 27.67
CA ASN A 188 2.99 -7.14 28.46
C ASN A 188 4.34 -7.19 27.72
N VAL A 189 4.34 -7.43 26.40
CA VAL A 189 5.55 -7.36 25.58
C VAL A 189 6.09 -5.93 25.53
N ILE A 190 5.23 -4.95 25.22
CA ILE A 190 5.59 -3.52 25.14
C ILE A 190 6.16 -3.06 26.49
N TYR A 191 5.53 -3.41 27.61
CA TYR A 191 5.99 -3.01 28.94
C TYR A 191 7.41 -3.48 29.22
N ARG A 192 7.73 -4.75 28.89
CA ARG A 192 9.07 -5.34 29.11
C ARG A 192 10.11 -4.82 28.11
N ASN A 193 9.72 -4.63 26.85
CA ASN A 193 10.57 -4.12 25.79
C ASN A 193 9.73 -3.34 24.77
N PRO A 194 9.66 -2.00 24.90
CA PRO A 194 8.88 -1.13 24.01
C PRO A 194 9.59 -0.88 22.68
N ASN A 195 10.24 -1.91 22.10
CA ASN A 195 11.10 -1.80 20.93
C ASN A 195 12.27 -0.80 21.15
N LEU A 196 13.08 -1.10 22.17
CA LEU A 196 14.22 -0.25 22.57
C LEU A 196 15.21 -0.04 21.41
N ARG A 197 15.52 1.22 21.13
CA ARG A 197 16.53 1.62 20.14
C ARG A 197 17.88 1.84 20.81
N ILE A 198 18.95 1.44 20.11
CA ILE A 198 20.32 1.54 20.60
C ILE A 198 20.78 2.98 20.42
N THR A 199 20.80 3.73 21.51
CA THR A 199 21.34 5.09 21.65
C THR A 199 22.10 5.15 22.98
N GLU A 200 22.82 6.24 23.27
CA GLU A 200 23.47 6.44 24.57
C GLU A 200 22.49 6.32 25.74
N ARG A 201 21.24 6.72 25.54
CA ARG A 201 20.12 6.56 26.48
C ARG A 201 18.97 5.85 25.77
N PRO A 202 18.86 4.51 25.88
CA PRO A 202 17.86 3.74 25.15
C PRO A 202 16.44 4.27 25.33
N LEU A 203 15.72 4.39 24.21
CA LEU A 203 14.32 4.84 24.15
C LEU A 203 13.47 3.79 23.43
N GLY A 204 12.27 3.53 23.95
CA GLY A 204 11.30 2.63 23.36
C GLY A 204 10.51 3.27 22.22
N ASN A 205 10.75 2.85 20.98
CA ASN A 205 9.99 3.29 19.81
C ASN A 205 8.84 2.29 19.53
N TYR A 206 7.81 2.33 20.38
CA TYR A 206 6.80 1.29 20.47
C TYR A 206 5.78 1.30 19.33
N LEU A 207 5.49 2.46 18.70
CA LEU A 207 4.59 2.54 17.56
C LEU A 207 5.32 2.58 16.23
N ASP A 208 6.41 3.35 16.16
CA ASP A 208 7.16 3.62 14.94
C ASP A 208 6.22 4.18 13.87
N ILE A 209 5.66 5.37 14.11
CA ILE A 209 4.80 6.04 13.11
C ILE A 209 5.68 6.44 11.93
N THR A 210 5.27 6.02 10.74
CA THR A 210 6.08 6.09 9.52
C THR A 210 5.43 6.90 8.40
N SER A 211 4.13 7.14 8.49
CA SER A 211 3.44 8.07 7.61
C SER A 211 2.27 8.73 8.32
N ILE A 212 2.03 9.99 7.99
CA ILE A 212 0.81 10.72 8.31
C ILE A 212 0.31 11.43 7.05
N SER A 213 -1.00 11.65 6.97
CA SER A 213 -1.61 12.53 5.95
C SER A 213 -2.98 12.99 6.43
N THR A 214 -3.42 14.17 6.00
CA THR A 214 -4.85 14.49 6.13
C THR A 214 -5.64 13.59 5.18
N ILE A 215 -6.89 13.28 5.51
CA ILE A 215 -7.76 12.50 4.62
C ILE A 215 -8.03 13.25 3.30
N GLY A 216 -8.23 14.57 3.37
CA GLY A 216 -8.62 15.38 2.22
C GLY A 216 -10.06 15.13 1.76
N GLU A 217 -10.50 15.86 0.74
CA GLU A 217 -11.83 15.66 0.14
C GLU A 217 -11.96 14.21 -0.36
N ASN A 218 -13.09 13.56 -0.07
CA ASN A 218 -13.33 12.16 -0.44
C ASN A 218 -14.82 11.80 -0.40
N LYS A 219 -15.19 10.78 -1.18
CA LYS A 219 -16.58 10.29 -1.29
C LYS A 219 -17.21 9.80 0.03
N TRP A 220 -16.44 9.25 0.99
CA TRP A 220 -17.01 8.66 2.21
C TRP A 220 -17.56 9.72 3.15
N TYR A 221 -16.86 10.85 3.25
CA TYR A 221 -17.38 12.00 4.00
C TYR A 221 -18.58 12.63 3.29
N ASP A 222 -18.55 12.73 1.96
CA ASP A 222 -19.68 13.22 1.16
C ASP A 222 -20.93 12.34 1.36
N GLN A 223 -20.74 11.04 1.63
CA GLN A 223 -21.79 10.07 2.00
C GLN A 223 -22.17 10.09 3.49
N GLY A 224 -21.55 10.95 4.29
CA GLY A 224 -21.91 11.17 5.69
C GLY A 224 -21.11 10.39 6.72
N ASP A 225 -20.03 9.69 6.35
CA ASP A 225 -19.15 9.03 7.33
C ASP A 225 -18.16 10.03 7.96
N PRO A 226 -18.35 10.41 9.24
CA PRO A 226 -17.52 11.43 9.89
C PRO A 226 -16.09 10.96 10.18
N ARG A 227 -15.80 9.65 10.08
CA ARG A 227 -14.43 9.12 10.26
C ARG A 227 -13.50 9.63 9.17
N PHE A 228 -14.04 9.86 7.96
CA PHE A 228 -13.29 10.32 6.80
C PHE A 228 -13.38 11.83 6.58
N HIS A 229 -13.71 12.62 7.62
CA HIS A 229 -13.69 14.08 7.50
C HIS A 229 -12.34 14.57 6.93
N PRO A 230 -12.31 15.53 5.97
CA PRO A 230 -11.09 15.93 5.28
C PRO A 230 -9.91 16.32 6.18
N ASP A 231 -10.20 17.00 7.30
CA ASP A 231 -9.20 17.43 8.29
C ASP A 231 -8.73 16.32 9.25
N ASN A 232 -9.36 15.14 9.22
CA ASN A 232 -8.89 14.00 10.00
C ASN A 232 -7.55 13.51 9.47
N ILE A 233 -6.80 12.80 10.30
CA ILE A 233 -5.42 12.43 10.00
C ILE A 233 -5.29 10.92 9.93
N LEU A 234 -4.95 10.39 8.76
CA LEU A 234 -4.51 9.01 8.58
C LEU A 234 -3.08 8.87 9.11
N PHE A 235 -2.81 7.79 9.86
CA PHE A 235 -1.48 7.44 10.33
C PHE A 235 -1.19 5.95 10.11
N THR A 236 0.10 5.63 9.98
CA THR A 236 0.60 4.25 9.87
C THR A 236 1.68 4.00 10.92
N ALA A 237 1.38 3.09 11.85
CA ALA A 237 2.23 2.66 12.95
C ALA A 237 2.86 1.30 12.63
N ARG A 238 4.11 1.33 12.16
CA ARG A 238 4.76 0.15 11.61
C ARG A 238 5.04 -0.91 12.67
N ALA A 239 5.66 -0.51 13.78
CA ALA A 239 6.02 -1.45 14.84
C ALA A 239 4.77 -1.98 15.55
N ALA A 240 3.76 -1.13 15.73
CA ALA A 240 2.46 -1.54 16.28
C ALA A 240 1.61 -2.39 15.31
N ASN A 241 1.90 -2.34 14.02
CA ASN A 241 1.09 -2.93 12.95
C ASN A 241 -0.34 -2.37 12.91
N ILE A 242 -0.47 -1.04 12.94
CA ILE A 242 -1.75 -0.33 12.94
C ILE A 242 -1.78 0.68 11.79
N ILE A 243 -2.88 0.73 11.06
CA ILE A 243 -3.25 1.87 10.21
C ILE A 243 -4.51 2.47 10.83
N GLY A 244 -4.55 3.77 11.07
CA GLY A 244 -5.69 4.39 11.78
C GLY A 244 -5.98 5.81 11.35
N ILE A 245 -7.14 6.31 11.76
CA ILE A 245 -7.56 7.71 11.52
C ILE A 245 -7.82 8.39 12.86
N ILE A 246 -7.30 9.60 13.01
CA ILE A 246 -7.54 10.50 14.13
C ILE A 246 -8.65 11.48 13.75
N ASP A 247 -9.72 11.50 14.55
CA ASP A 247 -10.70 12.60 14.59
C ASP A 247 -10.00 13.81 15.22
N LYS A 248 -9.47 14.70 14.37
CA LYS A 248 -8.64 15.83 14.80
C LYS A 248 -9.40 16.77 15.73
N LYS A 249 -10.69 17.00 15.45
CA LYS A 249 -11.55 17.90 16.22
C LYS A 249 -11.81 17.38 17.63
N ARG A 250 -11.99 16.06 17.79
CA ARG A 250 -12.26 15.43 19.08
C ARG A 250 -11.00 14.88 19.76
N SER A 251 -9.83 15.00 19.13
CA SER A 251 -8.55 14.42 19.58
C SER A 251 -8.71 12.96 20.03
N ARG A 252 -9.16 12.09 19.12
CA ARG A 252 -9.31 10.65 19.39
C ARG A 252 -9.09 9.82 18.13
N ILE A 253 -8.72 8.56 18.28
CA ILE A 253 -8.64 7.59 17.19
C ILE A 253 -10.07 7.11 16.88
N CYS A 254 -10.51 7.24 15.63
CA CYS A 254 -11.89 6.95 15.19
C CYS A 254 -12.00 5.80 14.17
N TYR A 255 -10.88 5.35 13.63
CA TYR A 255 -10.79 4.20 12.73
C TYR A 255 -9.47 3.47 12.96
N LYS A 256 -9.46 2.14 12.85
CA LYS A 256 -8.25 1.31 12.94
C LYS A 256 -8.38 0.06 12.08
N LEU A 257 -7.27 -0.30 11.44
CA LEU A 257 -6.99 -1.61 10.88
C LEU A 257 -5.76 -2.16 11.63
N GLY A 258 -5.91 -3.28 12.32
CA GLY A 258 -4.95 -3.79 13.30
C GLY A 258 -5.12 -3.18 14.72
N PRO A 259 -4.31 -3.61 15.71
CA PRO A 259 -3.20 -4.56 15.60
C PRO A 259 -3.65 -6.03 15.60
N ASN A 260 -4.88 -6.31 16.02
CA ASN A 260 -5.44 -7.67 16.11
C ASN A 260 -6.11 -8.04 14.78
N PHE A 261 -5.31 -8.51 13.82
CA PHE A 261 -5.84 -8.82 12.47
C PHE A 261 -6.82 -9.99 12.43
N SER A 262 -6.89 -10.81 13.48
CA SER A 262 -7.91 -11.85 13.65
C SER A 262 -9.34 -11.32 13.67
N ASP A 263 -9.52 -10.04 13.96
CA ASP A 263 -10.83 -9.39 14.07
C ASP A 263 -11.40 -9.03 12.68
N PHE A 264 -10.60 -9.18 11.61
CA PHE A 264 -10.99 -8.87 10.24
C PHE A 264 -11.03 -10.15 9.40
N THR A 265 -12.18 -10.45 8.80
CA THR A 265 -12.39 -11.64 7.96
C THR A 265 -12.22 -11.35 6.47
N LYS A 266 -12.45 -10.11 6.03
CA LYS A 266 -12.46 -9.71 4.60
C LYS A 266 -11.09 -9.28 4.06
N VAL A 267 -10.09 -9.10 4.93
CA VAL A 267 -8.73 -8.69 4.56
C VAL A 267 -7.72 -9.57 5.26
N ASP A 268 -6.85 -10.19 4.46
CA ASP A 268 -5.66 -10.85 4.96
C ASP A 268 -4.82 -9.89 5.84
N PRO A 269 -4.18 -10.40 6.89
CA PRO A 269 -3.34 -9.58 7.76
C PRO A 269 -2.32 -8.72 7.01
N VAL A 270 -2.34 -7.41 7.27
CA VAL A 270 -1.27 -6.49 6.87
C VAL A 270 -0.09 -6.69 7.82
N VAL A 271 1.13 -6.71 7.30
CA VAL A 271 2.35 -7.03 8.06
C VAL A 271 3.35 -5.90 7.90
N GLY A 272 3.40 -5.04 8.90
CA GLY A 272 4.46 -4.06 9.09
C GLY A 272 4.41 -2.94 8.06
N SER A 273 3.21 -2.48 7.69
CA SER A 273 3.05 -1.37 6.76
C SER A 273 3.81 -0.14 7.24
N ALA A 274 4.55 0.48 6.32
CA ALA A 274 5.30 1.72 6.55
C ALA A 274 4.67 2.94 5.85
N PHE A 275 3.64 2.72 5.02
CA PHE A 275 2.97 3.78 4.28
C PHE A 275 1.54 3.38 3.93
N ALA A 276 0.60 4.30 4.19
CA ALA A 276 -0.76 4.21 3.66
C ALA A 276 -1.26 5.61 3.31
N SER A 277 -2.16 5.70 2.33
CA SER A 277 -2.81 6.95 1.93
C SER A 277 -4.23 6.68 1.47
N ILE A 278 -5.15 7.63 1.71
CA ILE A 278 -6.42 7.66 0.98
C ILE A 278 -6.15 8.14 -0.44
N VAL A 279 -6.73 7.49 -1.44
CA VAL A 279 -6.66 7.95 -2.83
C VAL A 279 -7.43 9.28 -2.95
N PRO A 280 -6.78 10.38 -3.35
CA PRO A 280 -7.41 11.70 -3.49
C PRO A 280 -8.63 11.72 -4.39
N LYS A 281 -9.54 12.66 -4.10
CA LYS A 281 -10.68 12.97 -4.96
C LYS A 281 -10.25 13.28 -6.40
N GLY A 282 -10.97 12.72 -7.36
CA GLY A 282 -10.69 12.86 -8.79
C GLY A 282 -9.63 11.89 -9.37
N LEU A 283 -9.01 11.04 -8.54
CA LEU A 283 -8.14 9.96 -9.02
C LEU A 283 -8.89 8.61 -9.10
N PRO A 284 -8.51 7.69 -10.00
CA PRO A 284 -9.06 6.34 -10.03
C PRO A 284 -8.84 5.62 -8.69
N GLY A 285 -9.92 5.12 -8.10
CA GLY A 285 -9.93 4.56 -6.74
C GLY A 285 -10.21 5.56 -5.63
N GLU A 286 -10.70 6.78 -5.94
CA GLU A 286 -11.05 7.83 -4.97
C GLU A 286 -11.65 7.28 -3.67
N GLY A 287 -11.12 7.73 -2.53
CA GLY A 287 -11.55 7.36 -1.20
C GLY A 287 -11.04 5.99 -0.73
N ASN A 288 -10.50 5.14 -1.61
CA ASN A 288 -9.97 3.85 -1.20
C ASN A 288 -8.66 4.03 -0.42
N LEU A 289 -8.38 3.10 0.49
CA LEU A 289 -7.14 3.07 1.26
C LEU A 289 -6.09 2.27 0.49
N LEU A 290 -5.02 2.95 0.10
CA LEU A 290 -3.87 2.37 -0.59
C LEU A 290 -2.78 2.08 0.43
N ILE A 291 -2.36 0.82 0.54
CA ILE A 291 -1.48 0.30 1.60
C ILE A 291 -0.23 -0.33 0.99
N PHE A 292 0.93 0.10 1.48
CA PHE A 292 2.19 -0.59 1.25
C PHE A 292 2.37 -1.63 2.36
N ASP A 293 2.11 -2.89 2.06
CA ASP A 293 2.20 -3.99 3.02
C ASP A 293 3.59 -4.65 2.91
N ASN A 294 4.51 -4.17 3.75
CA ASN A 294 5.94 -4.46 3.63
C ASN A 294 6.32 -5.93 3.81
N GLY A 295 5.72 -6.61 4.78
CA GLY A 295 6.07 -7.95 5.22
C GLY A 295 7.22 -8.04 6.24
N GLY A 296 7.95 -6.95 6.51
CA GLY A 296 9.03 -6.97 7.51
C GLY A 296 8.52 -7.18 8.94
N ARG A 297 9.43 -7.52 9.87
CA ARG A 297 9.10 -7.80 11.27
C ARG A 297 8.29 -6.65 11.91
N CYS A 298 7.15 -6.97 12.52
CA CYS A 298 6.25 -6.02 13.17
C CYS A 298 5.40 -6.67 14.28
N GLY A 299 4.68 -5.83 15.03
CA GLY A 299 3.68 -6.21 16.01
C GLY A 299 4.21 -6.65 17.38
N TYR A 300 3.30 -7.00 18.26
CA TYR A 300 3.57 -7.51 19.60
C TYR A 300 2.61 -8.67 19.85
N GLY A 301 3.12 -9.81 20.32
CA GLY A 301 2.28 -10.99 20.50
C GLY A 301 3.01 -12.12 21.22
N SER A 302 2.49 -13.35 21.07
CA SER A 302 3.06 -14.53 21.71
C SER A 302 4.51 -14.80 21.26
N PRO A 303 5.39 -15.25 22.18
CA PRO A 303 6.73 -15.72 21.82
C PRO A 303 6.71 -16.80 20.73
N THR A 304 7.62 -16.70 19.78
CA THR A 304 7.84 -17.69 18.71
C THR A 304 9.32 -18.10 18.66
N LEU A 305 9.64 -19.13 17.88
CA LEU A 305 11.04 -19.57 17.69
C LEU A 305 11.95 -18.43 17.17
N THR A 306 11.40 -17.54 16.33
CA THR A 306 12.11 -16.40 15.72
C THR A 306 11.87 -15.08 16.44
N SER A 307 10.95 -15.04 17.41
CA SER A 307 10.74 -13.93 18.35
C SER A 307 10.53 -14.44 19.78
N PRO A 308 11.60 -14.83 20.50
CA PRO A 308 11.48 -15.46 21.82
C PRO A 308 10.85 -14.58 22.92
N SER A 309 10.82 -13.25 22.73
CA SER A 309 10.18 -12.32 23.66
C SER A 309 8.77 -11.90 23.24
N GLY A 310 8.30 -12.30 22.05
CA GLY A 310 7.06 -11.79 21.47
C GLY A 310 7.18 -10.41 20.80
N LEU A 311 8.40 -9.85 20.73
CA LEU A 311 8.68 -8.56 20.09
C LEU A 311 8.80 -8.71 18.58
N LEU A 312 8.00 -7.96 17.82
CA LEU A 312 7.96 -7.99 16.36
C LEU A 312 7.89 -9.43 15.80
N PRO A 313 6.87 -10.23 16.18
CA PRO A 313 6.80 -11.66 15.85
C PRO A 313 6.24 -11.92 14.45
N PHE A 314 5.52 -10.97 13.85
CA PHE A 314 4.88 -11.15 12.55
C PHE A 314 5.86 -10.84 11.43
N VAL A 315 5.94 -11.69 10.40
CA VAL A 315 6.84 -11.52 9.26
C VAL A 315 6.28 -12.25 8.03
N ARG A 316 6.49 -11.64 6.86
CA ARG A 316 6.21 -12.19 5.53
C ARG A 316 7.35 -11.79 4.59
N ASN A 317 7.96 -12.75 3.91
CA ASN A 317 9.21 -12.53 3.16
C ASN A 317 9.00 -11.93 1.75
N TYR A 318 7.95 -11.12 1.57
CA TYR A 318 7.65 -10.36 0.36
C TYR A 318 6.71 -9.20 0.68
N SER A 319 6.75 -8.15 -0.15
CA SER A 319 5.83 -7.03 -0.05
C SER A 319 4.61 -7.26 -0.94
N ARG A 320 3.48 -6.68 -0.58
CA ARG A 320 2.32 -6.57 -1.47
C ARG A 320 1.73 -5.17 -1.37
N ILE A 321 1.07 -4.74 -2.42
CA ILE A 321 0.32 -3.48 -2.43
C ILE A 321 -1.17 -3.84 -2.41
N LEU A 322 -1.93 -3.18 -1.56
CA LEU A 322 -3.37 -3.38 -1.44
C LEU A 322 -4.07 -2.04 -1.66
N GLU A 323 -5.13 -2.04 -2.45
CA GLU A 323 -6.13 -0.98 -2.47
C GLU A 323 -7.42 -1.57 -1.92
N ILE A 324 -7.86 -1.06 -0.77
CA ILE A 324 -9.04 -1.58 -0.09
C ILE A 324 -10.11 -0.50 0.06
N ASN A 325 -11.37 -0.90 0.03
CA ASN A 325 -12.46 -0.08 0.51
C ASN A 325 -12.33 0.05 2.05
N PRO A 326 -12.10 1.24 2.62
CA PRO A 326 -11.86 1.36 4.06
C PRO A 326 -13.13 1.23 4.91
N VAL A 327 -14.32 1.20 4.30
CA VAL A 327 -15.59 0.99 5.00
C VAL A 327 -15.94 -0.49 5.05
N THR A 328 -15.84 -1.19 3.91
CA THR A 328 -16.25 -2.61 3.79
C THR A 328 -15.09 -3.59 3.92
N LEU A 329 -13.86 -3.09 3.84
CA LEU A 329 -12.61 -3.87 3.75
C LEU A 329 -12.49 -4.74 2.50
N ALA A 330 -13.32 -4.56 1.47
CA ALA A 330 -13.15 -5.24 0.21
C ALA A 330 -11.80 -4.87 -0.45
N VAL A 331 -11.08 -5.86 -0.98
CA VAL A 331 -9.83 -5.64 -1.73
C VAL A 331 -10.19 -5.33 -3.19
N ASN A 332 -10.12 -4.05 -3.56
CA ASN A 332 -10.48 -3.58 -4.90
C ASN A 332 -9.36 -3.84 -5.92
N TRP A 333 -8.11 -3.82 -5.47
CA TRP A 333 -6.95 -4.10 -6.31
C TRP A 333 -5.76 -4.52 -5.45
N SER A 334 -4.89 -5.36 -6.00
CA SER A 334 -3.65 -5.75 -5.32
C SER A 334 -2.55 -6.13 -6.31
N VAL A 335 -1.30 -5.98 -5.86
CA VAL A 335 -0.11 -6.47 -6.56
C VAL A 335 0.82 -7.17 -5.59
N ASP A 336 1.32 -8.33 -5.98
CA ASP A 336 2.35 -9.07 -5.25
C ASP A 336 3.39 -9.71 -6.22
N PRO A 337 4.43 -10.40 -5.73
CA PRO A 337 5.47 -10.96 -6.60
C PRO A 337 4.94 -11.85 -7.75
N ARG A 338 3.82 -12.54 -7.56
CA ARG A 338 3.25 -13.49 -8.53
C ARG A 338 2.71 -12.80 -9.76
N ASP A 339 2.21 -11.57 -9.61
CA ASP A 339 1.76 -10.75 -10.73
C ASP A 339 2.90 -10.40 -11.71
N PHE A 340 4.14 -10.51 -11.25
CA PHE A 340 5.36 -10.32 -12.04
C PHE A 340 6.07 -11.64 -12.41
N GLY A 341 5.39 -12.78 -12.24
CA GLY A 341 5.94 -14.10 -12.54
C GLY A 341 6.95 -14.61 -11.51
N PHE A 342 7.01 -14.02 -10.31
CA PHE A 342 7.88 -14.49 -9.23
C PHE A 342 7.14 -15.45 -8.31
N SER A 343 7.57 -16.72 -8.30
CA SER A 343 7.06 -17.71 -7.36
C SER A 343 7.48 -17.41 -5.91
N ILE A 344 6.62 -17.77 -4.96
CA ILE A 344 6.87 -17.66 -3.52
C ILE A 344 7.12 -19.08 -2.98
N PRO A 345 8.13 -19.29 -2.10
CA PRO A 345 9.07 -18.31 -1.54
C PRO A 345 10.31 -18.02 -2.40
N MET A 346 10.52 -18.74 -3.51
CA MET A 346 11.79 -18.73 -4.28
C MET A 346 12.23 -17.36 -4.78
N ASN A 347 11.29 -16.53 -5.25
CA ASN A 347 11.58 -15.24 -5.89
C ASN A 347 10.77 -14.08 -5.29
N GLY A 348 10.02 -14.32 -4.20
CA GLY A 348 9.24 -13.28 -3.53
C GLY A 348 10.08 -12.07 -3.09
N TYR A 349 11.35 -12.30 -2.75
CA TYR A 349 12.31 -11.23 -2.41
C TYR A 349 12.54 -10.22 -3.55
N LYS A 350 12.20 -10.54 -4.81
CA LYS A 350 12.37 -9.62 -5.96
C LYS A 350 11.40 -8.45 -5.91
N PHE A 351 10.31 -8.61 -5.18
CA PHE A 351 9.34 -7.56 -4.87
C PHE A 351 9.19 -7.48 -3.35
N TYR A 352 10.26 -7.07 -2.67
CA TYR A 352 10.31 -7.02 -1.21
C TYR A 352 11.05 -5.78 -0.72
N SER A 353 10.36 -4.95 0.04
CA SER A 353 10.94 -3.88 0.85
C SER A 353 10.50 -4.11 2.30
N PRO A 354 11.30 -4.80 3.14
CA PRO A 354 10.91 -5.08 4.52
C PRO A 354 10.66 -3.82 5.34
N TYR A 355 11.28 -2.69 4.99
CA TYR A 355 11.16 -1.39 5.64
C TYR A 355 10.97 -0.28 4.61
N GLY A 356 10.40 0.85 5.04
CA GLY A 356 10.18 2.02 4.18
C GLY A 356 9.21 1.74 3.02
N GLY A 357 9.31 2.54 1.97
CA GLY A 357 8.49 2.42 0.77
C GLY A 357 7.51 3.57 0.62
N ASN A 358 6.93 3.67 -0.57
CA ASN A 358 6.01 4.75 -0.95
C ASN A 358 5.01 4.26 -1.98
N LEU A 359 3.83 4.88 -1.99
CA LEU A 359 2.80 4.70 -3.01
C LEU A 359 2.29 6.05 -3.49
N GLN A 360 1.97 6.13 -4.77
CA GLN A 360 1.24 7.24 -5.37
C GLN A 360 0.32 6.71 -6.46
N ARG A 361 -0.99 6.95 -6.33
CA ARG A 361 -1.93 6.79 -7.44
C ARG A 361 -1.71 7.94 -8.43
N LEU A 362 -1.52 7.61 -9.70
CA LEU A 362 -1.23 8.57 -10.77
C LEU A 362 -2.53 8.93 -11.53
N PRO A 363 -2.60 10.11 -12.18
CA PRO A 363 -3.80 10.56 -12.90
C PRO A 363 -4.31 9.63 -14.00
N ASN A 364 -3.42 8.88 -14.66
CA ASN A 364 -3.79 7.89 -15.68
C ASN A 364 -4.28 6.55 -15.09
N GLY A 365 -4.40 6.45 -13.76
CA GLY A 365 -4.81 5.23 -13.06
C GLY A 365 -3.67 4.28 -12.72
N ASN A 366 -2.43 4.53 -13.14
CA ASN A 366 -1.29 3.72 -12.73
C ASN A 366 -0.93 3.94 -11.25
N THR A 367 -0.17 3.01 -10.66
CA THR A 367 0.40 3.14 -9.32
C THR A 367 1.91 3.25 -9.42
N LEU A 368 2.50 4.31 -8.85
CA LEU A 368 3.94 4.39 -8.61
C LEU A 368 4.26 3.72 -7.27
N ILE A 369 5.20 2.77 -7.28
CA ILE A 369 5.58 1.95 -6.13
C ILE A 369 7.08 2.10 -5.89
N THR A 370 7.46 2.51 -4.69
CA THR A 370 8.87 2.57 -4.27
C THR A 370 9.21 1.41 -3.33
N LEU A 371 10.04 0.48 -3.78
CA LEU A 371 10.68 -0.54 -2.94
C LEU A 371 11.97 0.06 -2.35
N ALA A 372 11.84 0.73 -1.20
CA ALA A 372 12.87 1.55 -0.59
C ALA A 372 14.21 0.83 -0.37
N THR A 373 14.20 -0.35 0.25
CA THR A 373 15.45 -1.09 0.58
C THR A 373 16.17 -1.61 -0.67
N GLU A 374 15.42 -1.89 -1.73
CA GLU A 374 15.97 -2.35 -3.01
C GLU A 374 16.44 -1.20 -3.90
N GLY A 375 16.10 0.05 -3.54
CA GLY A 375 16.36 1.21 -4.38
C GLY A 375 15.66 1.08 -5.74
N LEU A 376 14.46 0.50 -5.77
CA LEU A 376 13.72 0.19 -6.99
C LEU A 376 12.40 0.96 -6.97
N VAL A 377 12.07 1.59 -8.08
CA VAL A 377 10.80 2.28 -8.29
C VAL A 377 10.18 1.74 -9.55
N ILE A 378 8.92 1.34 -9.49
CA ILE A 378 8.16 0.85 -10.64
C ILE A 378 6.85 1.60 -10.76
N GLU A 379 6.41 1.82 -11.99
CA GLU A 379 5.06 2.23 -12.31
C GLU A 379 4.30 1.04 -12.89
N VAL A 380 3.15 0.77 -12.31
CA VAL A 380 2.34 -0.41 -12.63
C VAL A 380 0.95 0.02 -13.07
N THR A 381 0.47 -0.53 -14.18
CA THR A 381 -0.90 -0.27 -14.67
C THR A 381 -1.95 -0.97 -13.80
N PRO A 382 -3.25 -0.61 -13.91
CA PRO A 382 -4.33 -1.39 -13.28
C PRO A 382 -4.31 -2.87 -13.66
N SER A 383 -3.91 -3.18 -14.90
CA SER A 383 -3.72 -4.55 -15.41
C SER A 383 -2.39 -5.21 -14.99
N LYS A 384 -1.66 -4.59 -14.05
CA LYS A 384 -0.42 -5.09 -13.44
C LYS A 384 0.79 -5.18 -14.39
N GLU A 385 0.80 -4.39 -15.46
CA GLU A 385 1.96 -4.26 -16.35
C GLU A 385 2.96 -3.24 -15.78
N ILE A 386 4.24 -3.58 -15.72
CA ILE A 386 5.31 -2.61 -15.44
C ILE A 386 5.55 -1.79 -16.71
N VAL A 387 5.32 -0.47 -16.62
CA VAL A 387 5.44 0.48 -17.74
C VAL A 387 6.57 1.48 -17.56
N TRP A 388 7.08 1.62 -16.34
CA TRP A 388 8.30 2.35 -16.07
C TRP A 388 9.03 1.71 -14.89
N GLN A 389 10.36 1.66 -14.95
CA GLN A 389 11.20 1.14 -13.88
C GLN A 389 12.49 1.94 -13.79
N TRP A 390 12.79 2.40 -12.58
CA TRP A 390 14.05 3.04 -12.25
C TRP A 390 14.72 2.36 -11.06
N THR A 391 16.02 2.11 -11.18
CA THR A 391 16.82 1.48 -10.14
C THR A 391 17.96 2.42 -9.72
N CYS A 392 18.01 2.75 -8.44
CA CYS A 392 18.97 3.69 -7.86
C CYS A 392 20.42 3.28 -8.19
N PRO A 393 21.19 4.14 -8.90
CA PRO A 393 22.59 3.90 -9.22
C PRO A 393 23.52 4.20 -8.03
N TYR A 394 23.05 4.99 -7.07
CA TYR A 394 23.82 5.46 -5.93
C TYR A 394 23.89 4.39 -4.83
N ARG A 395 25.11 3.98 -4.48
CA ARG A 395 25.34 3.08 -3.34
C ARG A 395 25.73 3.91 -2.13
N THR A 396 25.03 3.72 -1.02
CA THR A 396 25.48 4.23 0.26
C THR A 396 26.56 3.31 0.83
N THR A 397 27.78 3.81 0.98
CA THR A 397 28.81 3.22 1.84
C THR A 397 28.91 4.04 3.12
N THR A 398 28.88 3.40 4.28
CA THR A 398 29.29 3.99 5.56
C THR A 398 30.04 2.94 6.36
N GLU A 399 30.90 3.36 7.28
CA GLU A 399 31.56 2.46 8.24
C GLU A 399 30.55 1.63 9.05
N ASN A 400 29.33 2.17 9.27
CA ASN A 400 28.27 1.55 10.09
C ASN A 400 27.08 0.94 9.31
N LEU A 401 27.08 0.96 7.97
CA LEU A 401 26.01 0.32 7.18
C LEU A 401 26.59 -0.57 6.09
N LEU A 402 26.02 -1.76 5.93
CA LEU A 402 26.27 -2.61 4.77
C LEU A 402 25.93 -1.86 3.47
N LYS A 403 26.72 -2.11 2.41
CA LYS A 403 26.49 -1.54 1.07
C LYS A 403 25.04 -1.78 0.65
N ASN A 404 24.28 -0.71 0.51
CA ASN A 404 22.91 -0.72 0.00
C ASN A 404 22.70 0.48 -0.95
N ASN A 405 21.61 0.47 -1.70
CA ASN A 405 21.21 1.53 -2.63
C ASN A 405 19.85 2.12 -2.25
N MET A 406 19.58 2.17 -0.94
CA MET A 406 18.30 2.57 -0.38
C MET A 406 17.93 3.99 -0.79
N ILE A 407 16.65 4.16 -1.10
CA ILE A 407 15.98 5.46 -1.24
C ILE A 407 14.82 5.50 -0.24
N TYR A 408 14.41 6.68 0.19
CA TYR A 408 13.33 6.82 1.15
C TYR A 408 11.96 6.75 0.47
N ARG A 409 11.65 7.72 -0.40
CA ARG A 409 10.40 7.81 -1.17
C ARG A 409 10.65 8.49 -2.52
N VAL A 410 9.81 8.17 -3.50
CA VAL A 410 9.77 8.85 -4.81
C VAL A 410 8.36 9.28 -5.13
N TYR A 411 8.22 10.53 -5.56
CA TYR A 411 6.96 11.10 -6.01
C TYR A 411 7.12 11.63 -7.44
N ARG A 412 6.07 11.45 -8.26
CA ARG A 412 5.99 11.98 -9.62
C ARG A 412 5.15 13.24 -9.67
N TYR A 413 5.63 14.20 -10.44
CA TYR A 413 4.99 15.48 -10.71
C TYR A 413 4.97 15.71 -12.22
N PRO A 414 4.02 16.49 -12.77
CA PRO A 414 4.04 16.87 -14.17
C PRO A 414 5.28 17.72 -14.49
N TYR A 415 5.68 17.79 -15.77
CA TYR A 415 6.86 18.57 -16.17
C TYR A 415 6.72 20.08 -15.91
N ASP A 416 5.49 20.61 -15.97
CA ASP A 416 5.18 22.03 -15.78
C ASP A 416 5.43 22.54 -14.35
N TYR A 417 5.56 21.64 -13.36
CA TYR A 417 5.93 22.00 -11.99
C TYR A 417 7.26 22.75 -11.96
N LEU A 418 8.18 22.43 -12.86
CA LEU A 418 9.49 23.08 -12.97
C LEU A 418 9.75 23.67 -14.36
N ASP A 419 8.71 23.84 -15.17
CA ASP A 419 8.78 24.37 -16.54
C ASP A 419 9.82 23.60 -17.41
N ILE A 420 9.85 22.27 -17.25
CA ILE A 420 10.76 21.37 -17.96
C ILE A 420 10.14 20.93 -19.29
N ASP A 421 10.96 20.76 -20.32
CA ASP A 421 10.52 20.21 -21.59
C ASP A 421 10.19 18.71 -21.49
N GLU A 422 9.21 18.26 -22.27
CA GLU A 422 8.78 16.85 -22.29
C GLU A 422 9.68 15.96 -23.17
N GLU A 423 10.78 16.48 -23.74
CA GLU A 423 11.68 15.64 -24.54
C GLU A 423 12.44 14.68 -23.61
N GLU A 424 12.52 13.42 -24.05
CA GLU A 424 13.10 12.32 -23.28
C GLU A 424 14.00 11.52 -24.22
N ASN A 425 15.13 11.04 -23.71
CA ASN A 425 16.00 10.13 -24.44
C ASN A 425 15.29 8.78 -24.66
N GLU A 426 15.55 8.16 -25.80
CA GLU A 426 15.08 6.79 -26.06
C GLU A 426 15.82 5.81 -25.14
N ILE A 427 15.06 4.97 -24.45
CA ILE A 427 15.59 3.92 -23.58
C ILE A 427 15.45 2.58 -24.31
N GLN A 428 16.59 1.96 -24.62
CA GLN A 428 16.61 0.63 -25.22
C GLN A 428 16.28 -0.43 -24.15
N GLU A 429 15.17 -1.13 -24.33
CA GLU A 429 14.80 -2.26 -23.47
C GLU A 429 15.75 -3.45 -23.71
N ILE A 430 16.09 -4.17 -22.64
CA ILE A 430 16.85 -5.41 -22.75
C ILE A 430 15.85 -6.52 -23.06
N GLU A 431 15.81 -6.99 -24.32
CA GLU A 431 14.85 -8.00 -24.79
C GLU A 431 14.78 -9.26 -23.91
N ASP A 432 15.93 -9.75 -23.42
CA ASP A 432 15.98 -10.81 -22.40
C ASP A 432 17.14 -10.57 -21.42
N ALA A 433 16.80 -10.05 -20.23
CA ALA A 433 17.75 -9.83 -19.15
C ALA A 433 18.49 -11.09 -18.71
N SER A 434 17.94 -12.29 -18.94
CA SER A 434 18.57 -13.58 -18.60
C SER A 434 19.77 -13.89 -19.50
N TYR A 435 19.83 -13.30 -20.69
CA TYR A 435 20.96 -13.42 -21.63
C TYR A 435 21.76 -12.13 -21.76
N PHE A 436 21.52 -11.12 -20.91
CA PHE A 436 22.37 -9.93 -20.87
C PHE A 436 23.80 -10.32 -20.49
N LYS A 437 24.77 -9.82 -21.24
CA LYS A 437 26.19 -10.13 -21.03
C LYS A 437 27.07 -8.89 -21.10
N LEU A 438 28.15 -8.90 -20.33
CA LEU A 438 29.17 -7.86 -20.40
C LEU A 438 30.01 -8.01 -21.67
N PRO A 439 30.61 -6.91 -22.18
CA PRO A 439 31.61 -7.00 -23.25
C PRO A 439 32.72 -7.99 -22.91
N GLY A 440 33.01 -8.91 -23.84
CA GLY A 440 34.01 -9.97 -23.65
C GLY A 440 33.49 -11.27 -23.01
N ALA A 441 32.23 -11.32 -22.54
CA ALA A 441 31.61 -12.56 -22.10
C ALA A 441 31.27 -13.48 -23.29
N GLY A 442 31.52 -14.78 -23.12
CA GLY A 442 31.26 -15.81 -24.12
C GLY A 442 29.79 -15.92 -24.52
N ASP A 443 29.53 -16.43 -25.72
CA ASP A 443 28.18 -16.60 -26.23
C ASP A 443 27.45 -17.76 -25.56
N PHE A 444 26.20 -17.51 -25.15
CA PHE A 444 25.30 -18.56 -24.67
C PHE A 444 24.86 -19.44 -25.83
N LYS A 445 24.61 -20.72 -25.57
CA LYS A 445 24.13 -21.70 -26.57
C LYS A 445 25.02 -21.83 -27.82
N SER A 446 26.31 -21.50 -27.71
CA SER A 446 27.28 -21.53 -28.81
C SER A 446 27.96 -22.88 -29.01
N VAL A 447 27.72 -23.84 -28.11
CA VAL A 447 28.35 -25.17 -28.14
C VAL A 447 27.55 -26.14 -28.99
N GLU A 448 28.26 -27.03 -29.69
CA GLU A 448 27.64 -28.17 -30.36
C GLU A 448 27.06 -29.15 -29.31
N ILE A 449 25.80 -29.53 -29.48
CA ILE A 449 25.12 -30.46 -28.58
C ILE A 449 25.51 -31.89 -28.98
N THR A 450 26.31 -32.56 -28.15
CA THR A 450 26.63 -33.98 -28.34
C THR A 450 25.53 -34.85 -27.74
N ASN A 451 24.78 -35.55 -28.60
CA ASN A 451 23.73 -36.47 -28.15
C ASN A 451 24.35 -37.74 -27.54
N VAL A 452 23.99 -38.06 -26.30
CA VAL A 452 24.42 -39.29 -25.63
C VAL A 452 23.43 -40.41 -25.93
N ASN A 453 23.95 -41.53 -26.46
CA ASN A 453 23.13 -42.66 -26.88
C ASN A 453 22.30 -43.22 -25.71
N ARG A 454 21.02 -43.51 -25.95
CA ARG A 454 20.00 -43.91 -24.93
C ARG A 454 19.65 -42.84 -23.89
N SER A 455 20.03 -41.58 -24.08
CA SER A 455 19.58 -40.46 -23.24
C SER A 455 18.64 -39.54 -24.02
N ARG A 456 17.71 -38.90 -23.31
CA ARG A 456 16.91 -37.78 -23.80
C ARG A 456 16.85 -36.73 -22.70
N LEU A 457 17.15 -35.49 -23.02
CA LEU A 457 16.94 -34.37 -22.10
C LEU A 457 15.42 -34.19 -21.91
N SER A 458 14.93 -34.45 -20.70
CA SER A 458 13.56 -34.11 -20.34
C SER A 458 13.50 -32.62 -20.01
N ILE A 459 12.67 -31.89 -20.74
CA ILE A 459 12.39 -30.47 -20.47
C ILE A 459 11.20 -30.28 -19.51
N ASP A 460 10.55 -31.39 -19.13
CA ASP A 460 9.38 -31.44 -18.26
C ASP A 460 9.78 -31.85 -16.84
N ILE A 461 10.86 -31.25 -16.33
CA ILE A 461 11.26 -31.39 -14.92
C ILE A 461 11.20 -30.00 -14.33
N ASP A 462 10.24 -29.79 -13.43
CA ASP A 462 10.26 -28.68 -12.48
C ASP A 462 10.85 -29.20 -11.16
N PRO A 463 12.16 -29.02 -10.93
CA PRO A 463 12.84 -29.53 -9.74
C PRO A 463 12.36 -28.86 -8.45
N LEU A 464 11.55 -27.81 -8.54
CA LEU A 464 11.07 -27.01 -7.41
C LEU A 464 9.54 -26.96 -7.34
N SER A 465 8.83 -27.81 -8.09
CA SER A 465 7.37 -27.97 -8.02
C SER A 465 6.85 -28.37 -6.62
N GLN A 466 7.71 -28.95 -5.77
CA GLN A 466 7.37 -29.27 -4.38
C GLN A 466 7.61 -28.10 -3.41
N GLU A 467 8.41 -27.10 -3.81
CA GLU A 467 8.94 -26.04 -2.94
C GLU A 467 8.50 -24.63 -3.37
N SER A 468 7.71 -24.53 -4.45
CA SER A 468 7.21 -23.27 -4.98
C SER A 468 5.77 -23.38 -5.43
N GLU A 469 5.00 -22.31 -5.24
CA GLU A 469 3.63 -22.23 -5.73
C GLU A 469 3.63 -22.35 -7.26
N SER A 470 2.99 -23.40 -7.80
CA SER A 470 2.75 -23.49 -9.23
C SER A 470 1.57 -22.61 -9.64
N VAL A 471 1.51 -22.22 -10.93
CA VAL A 471 0.33 -21.52 -11.48
C VAL A 471 -0.94 -22.33 -11.26
N ARG A 472 -0.84 -23.66 -11.31
CA ARG A 472 -1.95 -24.56 -11.03
C ARG A 472 -2.37 -24.49 -9.57
N ASP A 473 -1.44 -24.51 -8.62
CA ASP A 473 -1.75 -24.39 -7.19
C ASP A 473 -2.38 -23.04 -6.87
N LEU A 474 -1.96 -21.96 -7.52
CA LEU A 474 -2.58 -20.64 -7.35
C LEU A 474 -4.04 -20.62 -7.82
N VAL A 475 -4.31 -21.23 -8.99
CA VAL A 475 -5.68 -21.34 -9.53
C VAL A 475 -6.53 -22.28 -8.68
N GLU A 476 -5.99 -23.43 -8.26
CA GLU A 476 -6.69 -24.40 -7.42
C GLU A 476 -6.93 -23.84 -6.02
N ASN A 477 -5.95 -23.21 -5.36
CA ASN A 477 -6.12 -22.57 -4.06
C ASN A 477 -7.13 -21.42 -4.12
N LYS A 478 -7.09 -20.56 -5.14
CA LYS A 478 -8.14 -19.54 -5.34
C LYS A 478 -9.52 -20.18 -5.50
N LYS A 479 -9.62 -21.28 -6.25
CA LYS A 479 -10.88 -22.03 -6.41
C LYS A 479 -11.32 -22.72 -5.12
N VAL A 480 -10.40 -23.24 -4.30
CA VAL A 480 -10.70 -23.94 -3.03
C VAL A 480 -11.11 -22.94 -1.96
N ILE A 481 -10.43 -21.80 -1.85
CA ILE A 481 -10.81 -20.71 -0.95
C ILE A 481 -12.19 -20.19 -1.33
N LYS A 482 -12.43 -19.87 -2.61
CA LYS A 482 -13.77 -19.49 -3.10
C LYS A 482 -14.83 -20.56 -2.84
N ARG A 483 -14.51 -21.85 -2.90
CA ARG A 483 -15.46 -22.96 -2.65
C ARG A 483 -15.73 -23.23 -1.17
N ASN A 484 -14.85 -22.84 -0.26
CA ASN A 484 -15.03 -23.07 1.18
C ASN A 484 -15.74 -21.89 1.88
N GLU A 485 -15.94 -20.77 1.20
CA GLU A 485 -16.56 -19.56 1.76
C GLU A 485 -17.79 -19.06 0.98
N SER A 486 -18.11 -19.60 -0.21
CA SER A 486 -19.20 -19.04 -1.01
C SER A 486 -20.60 -19.34 -0.45
N VAL A 487 -21.32 -18.30 -0.01
CA VAL A 487 -22.77 -18.33 0.18
C VAL A 487 -23.52 -18.70 -1.11
N ILE A 488 -22.89 -18.46 -2.26
CA ILE A 488 -23.40 -18.83 -3.58
C ILE A 488 -23.07 -20.30 -3.89
N LYS A 489 -24.10 -21.13 -4.04
CA LYS A 489 -23.96 -22.57 -4.32
C LYS A 489 -23.92 -22.86 -5.82
N TYR A 490 -23.00 -23.70 -6.28
CA TYR A 490 -22.97 -24.13 -7.68
C TYR A 490 -24.07 -25.15 -7.97
N ILE A 491 -24.79 -24.96 -9.08
CA ILE A 491 -25.83 -25.89 -9.54
C ILE A 491 -25.60 -26.35 -10.97
N ALA A 492 -26.01 -27.59 -11.24
CA ALA A 492 -26.05 -28.15 -12.59
C ALA A 492 -27.49 -28.10 -13.12
N ALA A 493 -27.64 -28.05 -14.45
CA ALA A 493 -28.95 -27.91 -15.10
C ALA A 493 -29.96 -28.99 -14.70
N ASN A 494 -29.51 -30.22 -14.45
CA ASN A 494 -30.38 -31.33 -14.04
C ASN A 494 -30.96 -31.21 -12.62
N HIS A 495 -30.50 -30.25 -11.82
CA HIS A 495 -31.01 -29.94 -10.49
C HIS A 495 -31.72 -28.58 -10.43
N PHE A 496 -31.91 -27.91 -11.57
CA PHE A 496 -32.49 -26.56 -11.61
C PHE A 496 -33.91 -26.54 -11.01
N ASP A 497 -34.84 -27.36 -11.51
CA ASP A 497 -36.24 -27.34 -11.06
C ASP A 497 -36.39 -27.70 -9.58
N GLU A 498 -35.64 -28.71 -9.13
CA GLU A 498 -35.59 -29.13 -7.72
C GLU A 498 -35.07 -27.99 -6.84
N THR A 499 -33.94 -27.38 -7.23
CA THR A 499 -33.32 -26.30 -6.45
C THR A 499 -34.23 -25.09 -6.34
N ILE A 500 -34.87 -24.66 -7.44
CA ILE A 500 -35.75 -23.49 -7.43
C ILE A 500 -37.04 -23.77 -6.65
N SER A 501 -37.56 -25.00 -6.67
CA SER A 501 -38.76 -25.37 -5.91
C SER A 501 -38.50 -25.52 -4.41
N ASP A 502 -37.31 -26.00 -4.02
CA ASP A 502 -36.95 -26.24 -2.61
C ASP A 502 -36.62 -24.95 -1.84
N ASN A 503 -36.39 -23.84 -2.54
CA ASN A 503 -35.99 -22.58 -1.95
C ASN A 503 -37.07 -21.51 -2.15
N LYS A 504 -37.63 -21.04 -1.02
CA LYS A 504 -38.68 -20.01 -1.02
C LYS A 504 -38.28 -18.73 -1.75
N MET A 505 -37.04 -18.30 -1.57
CA MET A 505 -36.45 -17.13 -2.23
C MET A 505 -35.10 -17.55 -2.78
N ALA A 506 -34.96 -17.53 -4.10
CA ALA A 506 -33.76 -17.97 -4.78
C ALA A 506 -33.28 -16.95 -5.81
N ILE A 507 -31.97 -16.72 -5.85
CA ILE A 507 -31.31 -15.96 -6.92
C ILE A 507 -30.44 -16.94 -7.70
N LEU A 508 -30.50 -16.88 -9.02
CA LEU A 508 -29.65 -17.67 -9.90
C LEU A 508 -28.84 -16.78 -10.82
N ILE A 509 -27.52 -16.87 -10.69
CA ILE A 509 -26.55 -16.20 -11.54
C ILE A 509 -26.11 -17.18 -12.64
N TYR A 510 -26.38 -16.83 -13.88
CA TYR A 510 -25.88 -17.54 -15.04
C TYR A 510 -24.58 -16.88 -15.52
N GLY A 511 -23.51 -17.65 -15.54
CA GLY A 511 -22.18 -17.16 -15.94
C GLY A 511 -21.39 -18.20 -16.72
N ALA A 512 -20.12 -17.90 -16.99
CA ALA A 512 -19.20 -18.74 -17.74
C ALA A 512 -17.74 -18.41 -17.37
N GLU A 513 -16.80 -19.32 -17.58
CA GLU A 513 -15.37 -19.05 -17.27
C GLU A 513 -14.81 -17.89 -18.11
N ARG A 514 -15.38 -17.64 -19.30
CA ARG A 514 -15.02 -16.54 -20.20
C ARG A 514 -15.65 -15.18 -19.85
N CYS A 515 -16.44 -15.09 -18.78
CA CYS A 515 -17.21 -13.91 -18.42
C CYS A 515 -16.42 -13.01 -17.46
N SER A 516 -15.81 -11.95 -17.97
CA SER A 516 -15.04 -10.98 -17.16
C SER A 516 -15.88 -10.24 -16.11
N HIS A 517 -17.20 -10.21 -16.30
CA HIS A 517 -18.16 -9.49 -15.46
C HIS A 517 -18.84 -10.36 -14.40
N CYS A 518 -18.63 -11.68 -14.44
CA CYS A 518 -19.29 -12.60 -13.52
C CYS A 518 -18.62 -12.60 -12.14
N GLU A 519 -17.29 -12.43 -12.08
CA GLU A 519 -16.54 -12.42 -10.82
C GLU A 519 -16.86 -11.20 -9.94
N PRO A 520 -16.85 -9.95 -10.46
CA PRO A 520 -17.26 -8.78 -9.65
C PRO A 520 -18.69 -8.86 -9.13
N LEU A 521 -19.62 -9.34 -9.95
CA LEU A 521 -21.03 -9.52 -9.55
C LEU A 521 -21.19 -10.54 -8.42
N MET A 522 -20.48 -11.68 -8.50
CA MET A 522 -20.53 -12.70 -7.44
C MET A 522 -20.01 -12.13 -6.11
N GLU A 523 -18.94 -11.35 -6.13
CA GLU A 523 -18.38 -10.72 -4.91
C GLU A 523 -19.37 -9.75 -4.25
N VAL A 524 -20.07 -8.93 -5.04
CA VAL A 524 -21.12 -8.03 -4.52
C VAL A 524 -22.28 -8.84 -3.92
N MET A 525 -22.70 -9.90 -4.61
CA MET A 525 -23.81 -10.74 -4.18
C MET A 525 -23.48 -11.52 -2.89
N GLU A 526 -22.26 -12.06 -2.76
CA GLU A 526 -21.82 -12.74 -1.52
C GLU A 526 -21.94 -11.82 -0.31
N VAL A 527 -21.44 -10.59 -0.42
CA VAL A 527 -21.52 -9.60 0.68
C VAL A 527 -22.98 -9.26 1.02
N LEU A 528 -23.84 -9.06 0.02
CA LEU A 528 -25.26 -8.75 0.24
C LEU A 528 -25.99 -9.87 1.01
N LEU A 529 -25.78 -11.12 0.60
CA LEU A 529 -26.44 -12.28 1.20
C LEU A 529 -25.92 -12.58 2.61
N GLU A 530 -24.62 -12.37 2.85
CA GLU A 530 -24.02 -12.59 4.16
C GLU A 530 -24.40 -11.51 5.18
N GLU A 531 -24.50 -10.25 4.77
CA GLU A 531 -24.69 -9.14 5.69
C GLU A 531 -26.17 -8.79 5.88
N GLU A 532 -26.94 -8.74 4.79
CA GLU A 532 -28.30 -8.17 4.78
C GLU A 532 -29.39 -9.20 4.46
N PHE A 533 -29.13 -10.16 3.57
CA PHE A 533 -30.15 -11.05 2.99
C PHE A 533 -29.91 -12.55 3.25
N LYS A 534 -29.64 -12.91 4.51
CA LYS A 534 -29.26 -14.29 4.92
C LYS A 534 -30.30 -15.38 4.59
N ASP A 535 -31.57 -15.01 4.45
CA ASP A 535 -32.67 -15.94 4.15
C ASP A 535 -32.85 -16.18 2.64
N VAL A 536 -32.12 -15.45 1.78
CA VAL A 536 -32.16 -15.63 0.33
C VAL A 536 -31.09 -16.63 -0.09
N SER A 537 -31.50 -17.70 -0.78
CA SER A 537 -30.54 -18.67 -1.32
C SER A 537 -30.02 -18.21 -2.67
N CYS A 538 -28.70 -18.21 -2.88
CA CYS A 538 -28.13 -17.85 -4.17
C CYS A 538 -27.36 -18.99 -4.78
N PHE A 539 -27.48 -19.10 -6.09
CA PHE A 539 -26.93 -20.18 -6.89
C PHE A 539 -26.18 -19.64 -8.10
N TYR A 540 -25.17 -20.39 -8.55
CA TYR A 540 -24.43 -20.08 -9.77
C TYR A 540 -24.48 -21.27 -10.73
N MET A 541 -24.86 -21.00 -11.99
CA MET A 541 -24.83 -21.99 -13.07
C MET A 541 -23.80 -21.59 -14.13
N ASP A 542 -22.82 -22.47 -14.33
CA ASP A 542 -21.81 -22.34 -15.38
C ASP A 542 -22.39 -22.83 -16.73
N LEU A 543 -22.69 -21.91 -17.63
CA LEU A 543 -23.28 -22.23 -18.93
C LEU A 543 -22.30 -22.88 -19.90
N ASP A 544 -20.98 -22.73 -19.71
CA ASP A 544 -20.01 -23.44 -20.56
C ASP A 544 -20.08 -24.96 -20.32
N LYS A 545 -20.52 -25.37 -19.11
CA LYS A 545 -20.79 -26.77 -18.73
C LYS A 545 -22.24 -27.21 -18.95
N ASN A 546 -23.17 -26.27 -19.16
CA ASN A 546 -24.61 -26.51 -19.29
C ASN A 546 -25.18 -25.91 -20.60
N LYS A 547 -24.53 -26.15 -21.74
CA LYS A 547 -24.85 -25.48 -23.02
C LYS A 547 -26.29 -25.71 -23.50
N SER A 548 -26.80 -26.92 -23.38
CA SER A 548 -28.18 -27.25 -23.77
C SER A 548 -29.22 -26.49 -22.94
N PHE A 549 -28.94 -26.24 -21.66
CA PHE A 549 -29.79 -25.42 -20.81
C PHE A 549 -29.80 -23.96 -21.27
N ALA A 550 -28.63 -23.42 -21.63
CA ALA A 550 -28.50 -22.05 -22.14
C ALA A 550 -29.28 -21.85 -23.44
N GLU A 551 -29.28 -22.84 -24.33
CA GLU A 551 -30.04 -22.82 -25.59
C GLU A 551 -31.55 -22.91 -25.34
N GLU A 552 -31.99 -23.84 -24.48
CA GLU A 552 -33.41 -24.03 -24.14
C GLU A 552 -34.03 -22.82 -23.43
N HIS A 553 -33.26 -22.16 -22.57
CA HIS A 553 -33.70 -20.98 -21.81
C HIS A 553 -33.32 -19.64 -22.48
N GLU A 554 -32.84 -19.68 -23.72
CA GLU A 554 -32.48 -18.52 -24.54
C GLU A 554 -31.53 -17.54 -23.81
N ILE A 555 -30.49 -18.06 -23.14
CA ILE A 555 -29.49 -17.28 -22.40
C ILE A 555 -28.26 -17.06 -23.28
N PHE A 556 -28.23 -15.92 -23.98
CA PHE A 556 -27.15 -15.58 -24.92
C PHE A 556 -26.18 -14.50 -24.42
N GLN A 557 -26.50 -13.84 -23.30
CA GLN A 557 -25.71 -12.73 -22.71
C GLN A 557 -25.40 -13.03 -21.25
N LEU A 558 -24.18 -12.68 -20.80
CA LEU A 558 -23.66 -12.98 -19.46
C LEU A 558 -23.01 -11.73 -18.83
N PRO A 559 -23.05 -11.60 -17.49
CA PRO A 559 -23.86 -12.41 -16.57
C PRO A 559 -25.36 -12.11 -16.74
N ARG A 560 -26.20 -13.09 -16.44
CA ARG A 560 -27.66 -12.93 -16.32
C ARG A 560 -28.05 -13.36 -14.91
N VAL A 561 -28.92 -12.60 -14.26
CA VAL A 561 -29.36 -12.87 -12.89
C VAL A 561 -30.87 -12.96 -12.87
N SER A 562 -31.39 -14.08 -12.36
CA SER A 562 -32.84 -14.32 -12.22
C SER A 562 -33.21 -14.50 -10.76
N PHE A 563 -34.35 -13.93 -10.39
CA PHE A 563 -34.90 -13.94 -9.05
C PHE A 563 -36.15 -14.82 -9.08
N TYR A 564 -36.24 -15.73 -8.12
CA TYR A 564 -37.31 -16.70 -7.99
C TYR A 564 -37.93 -16.61 -6.59
N LYS A 565 -39.26 -16.62 -6.55
CA LYS A 565 -40.05 -16.65 -5.32
C LYS A 565 -41.09 -17.74 -5.44
N ASP A 566 -41.13 -18.63 -4.46
CA ASP A 566 -42.05 -19.78 -4.41
C ASP A 566 -42.06 -20.62 -5.71
N GLY A 567 -40.87 -20.79 -6.32
CA GLY A 567 -40.68 -21.55 -7.56
C GLY A 567 -40.91 -20.77 -8.86
N GLU A 568 -41.45 -19.56 -8.80
CA GLU A 568 -41.73 -18.74 -9.99
C GLU A 568 -40.68 -17.63 -10.18
N LYS A 569 -40.29 -17.38 -11.44
CA LYS A 569 -39.36 -16.28 -11.77
C LYS A 569 -40.10 -14.94 -11.65
N VAL A 570 -39.68 -14.12 -10.69
CA VAL A 570 -40.29 -12.82 -10.40
C VAL A 570 -39.56 -11.64 -11.05
N TYR A 571 -38.25 -11.76 -11.28
CA TYR A 571 -37.46 -10.69 -11.88
C TYR A 571 -36.21 -11.24 -12.56
N GLU A 572 -35.64 -10.48 -13.49
CA GLU A 572 -34.33 -10.75 -14.06
C GLU A 572 -33.65 -9.49 -14.56
N PHE A 573 -32.31 -9.48 -14.51
CA PHE A 573 -31.49 -8.46 -15.15
C PHE A 573 -30.26 -9.05 -15.82
N MET A 574 -29.63 -8.24 -16.68
CA MET A 574 -28.41 -8.59 -17.39
C MET A 574 -27.29 -7.61 -17.04
N GLY A 575 -26.05 -8.12 -16.97
CA GLY A 575 -24.86 -7.33 -16.68
C GLY A 575 -24.58 -7.15 -15.20
N GLU A 576 -23.70 -6.21 -14.88
CA GLU A 576 -23.34 -5.84 -13.51
C GLU A 576 -24.28 -4.76 -12.97
N LYS A 577 -24.53 -4.81 -11.66
CA LYS A 577 -25.25 -3.77 -10.91
C LYS A 577 -24.48 -3.45 -9.63
N SER A 578 -24.63 -2.23 -9.13
CA SER A 578 -24.03 -1.82 -7.87
C SER A 578 -24.68 -2.54 -6.67
N TYR A 579 -24.01 -2.48 -5.52
CA TYR A 579 -24.50 -3.03 -4.25
C TYR A 579 -25.93 -2.56 -3.93
N ASP A 580 -26.15 -1.24 -3.91
CA ASP A 580 -27.44 -0.63 -3.57
C ASP A 580 -28.54 -1.00 -4.57
N GLU A 581 -28.21 -1.11 -5.85
CA GLU A 581 -29.17 -1.54 -6.87
C GLU A 581 -29.61 -2.99 -6.66
N ILE A 582 -28.69 -3.89 -6.35
CA ILE A 582 -29.04 -5.30 -6.12
C ILE A 582 -29.81 -5.45 -4.81
N ALA A 583 -29.42 -4.74 -3.75
CA ALA A 583 -30.16 -4.71 -2.47
C ALA A 583 -31.61 -4.29 -2.69
N GLY A 584 -31.84 -3.17 -3.37
CA GLY A 584 -33.19 -2.69 -3.68
C GLY A 584 -34.02 -3.67 -4.49
N LEU A 585 -33.41 -4.39 -5.45
CA LEU A 585 -34.09 -5.43 -6.22
C LEU A 585 -34.46 -6.66 -5.37
N ILE A 586 -33.60 -7.06 -4.43
CA ILE A 586 -33.91 -8.15 -3.50
C ILE A 586 -35.11 -7.78 -2.62
N GLU A 587 -35.11 -6.56 -2.08
CA GLU A 587 -36.22 -6.05 -1.26
C GLU A 587 -37.53 -5.98 -2.03
N GLU A 588 -37.50 -5.42 -3.25
CA GLU A 588 -38.66 -5.24 -4.11
C GLU A 588 -39.28 -6.58 -4.54
N TYR A 589 -38.46 -7.51 -5.04
CA TYR A 589 -38.97 -8.71 -5.71
C TYR A 589 -39.02 -9.97 -4.84
N LEU A 590 -38.21 -10.06 -3.77
CA LEU A 590 -38.19 -11.24 -2.90
C LEU A 590 -38.85 -10.99 -1.54
N LEU A 591 -38.66 -9.81 -0.94
CA LEU A 591 -39.10 -9.53 0.44
C LEU A 591 -40.43 -8.76 0.56
N GLU A 592 -40.95 -8.15 -0.50
CA GLU A 592 -42.21 -7.37 -0.49
C GLU A 592 -42.27 -6.28 0.60
N LEU A 593 -41.22 -5.48 0.73
CA LEU A 593 -41.30 -4.23 1.51
C LEU A 593 -41.89 -3.12 0.63
N ASN A 594 -43.20 -2.89 0.75
CA ASN A 594 -43.86 -1.68 0.22
C ASN A 594 -43.50 -0.44 1.03
#